data_AF-A0A177LRS8-F1
#
_entry.id   AF-A0A177LRS8-F1
#
_cell.length_a   1.000
_cell.length_b   1.000
_cell.length_c   1.000
_cell.angle_alpha   90.00
_cell.angle_beta   90.00
_cell.angle_gamma   90.00
#
_symmetry.space_group_name_H-M   'P 1'
#
loop_
_entity.id
_entity.type
_entity.pdbx_description
1 polymer ?
#
loop_
_entity_poly.entity_id
_entity_poly.type
_entity_poly.pdbx_seq_one_letter_code
_entity_poly.pdbx_strand_id
1 'polypeptide(L)' 'MGIPSYGALDYGNAIYTDFGCQEYQLLLPTYKVMRLPEYPIDNIRIEPDIYLDQSVEDRLQFAIDYLEN' A
#
# COMPACT_ATOMS: atom_id res chain seq x y z
N MET A 1 12.65 0.42 5.08
CA MET A 1 12.64 0.58 6.55
C MET A 1 11.38 1.32 6.98
N GLY A 2 10.67 0.86 8.02
CA GLY A 2 9.40 1.44 8.47
C GLY A 2 8.45 0.42 9.10
N ILE A 3 7.14 0.66 9.02
CA ILE A 3 6.08 -0.31 9.36
C ILE A 3 5.45 -0.89 8.08
N PRO A 4 4.77 -2.05 8.15
CA PRO A 4 4.03 -2.59 7.02
C PRO A 4 3.09 -1.55 6.42
N SER A 5 3.07 -1.45 5.08
CA SER A 5 2.22 -0.49 4.38
C SER A 5 0.73 -0.83 4.51
N TYR A 6 -0.17 0.01 4.01
CA TYR A 6 -1.61 -0.26 4.06
C TYR A 6 -2.07 -1.35 3.07
N GLY A 7 -1.32 -1.57 1.97
CA GLY A 7 -1.63 -2.61 0.98
C GLY A 7 -2.89 -2.33 0.15
N ALA A 8 -3.01 -1.14 -0.43
CA ALA A 8 -4.18 -0.73 -1.24
C ALA A 8 -3.80 -0.09 -2.60
N LEU A 9 -2.60 -0.37 -3.11
CA LEU A 9 -2.01 0.41 -4.20
C LEU A 9 -1.86 -0.37 -5.51
N ASP A 10 -2.27 -1.64 -5.57
CA ASP A 10 -2.17 -2.41 -6.83
C ASP A 10 -3.33 -2.10 -7.77
N TYR A 11 -4.47 -1.63 -7.24
CA TYR A 11 -5.52 -0.94 -7.98
C TYR A 11 -5.33 0.58 -7.91
N GLY A 12 -4.49 1.13 -8.79
CA GLY A 12 -4.12 2.55 -8.76
C GLY A 12 -5.27 3.53 -9.07
N ASN A 13 -6.44 3.03 -9.45
CA ASN A 13 -7.66 3.80 -9.56
C ASN A 13 -8.89 2.89 -9.41
N ALA A 14 -9.95 3.42 -8.84
CA ALA A 14 -11.25 2.78 -8.77
C ALA A 14 -12.36 3.77 -9.13
N ILE A 15 -13.37 3.29 -9.85
CA ILE A 15 -14.52 4.07 -10.29
C ILE A 15 -15.79 3.60 -9.60
N TYR A 16 -16.65 4.56 -9.23
CA TYR A 16 -18.01 4.25 -8.83
C TYR A 16 -18.84 3.98 -10.08
N THR A 17 -19.59 2.89 -10.05
CA THR A 17 -20.47 2.47 -11.14
C THR A 17 -21.89 2.29 -10.59
N ASP A 18 -22.86 2.81 -11.34
CA ASP A 18 -24.27 2.59 -11.06
C ASP A 18 -24.64 1.15 -11.39
N PHE A 19 -25.11 0.41 -10.39
CA PHE A 19 -25.54 -0.99 -10.52
C PHE A 19 -27.06 -1.13 -10.63
N GLY A 20 -27.81 -0.03 -10.63
CA GLY A 20 -29.28 -0.03 -10.72
C GLY A 20 -30.00 -0.28 -9.38
N CYS A 21 -29.28 -0.29 -8.25
CA CYS A 21 -29.85 -0.28 -6.91
C CYS A 21 -29.42 1.02 -6.19
N GLN A 22 -30.37 1.84 -5.77
CA GLN A 22 -30.09 3.18 -5.25
C GLN A 22 -29.36 3.17 -3.90
N GLU A 23 -29.46 2.08 -3.16
CA GLU A 23 -28.90 1.92 -1.82
C GLU A 23 -27.45 1.42 -1.83
N TYR A 24 -26.93 1.00 -2.99
CA TYR A 24 -25.59 0.40 -3.11
C TYR A 24 -24.78 1.07 -4.22
N GLN A 25 -23.51 1.34 -3.94
CA GLN A 25 -22.55 1.79 -4.94
C GLN A 25 -21.52 0.70 -5.18
N LEU A 26 -21.29 0.38 -6.46
CA LEU A 26 -20.26 -0.56 -6.85
C LEU A 26 -18.96 0.20 -7.12
N LEU A 27 -17.89 -0.16 -6.43
CA LEU A 27 -16.55 0.37 -6.68
C LEU A 27 -15.76 -0.66 -7.48
N LEU A 28 -15.35 -0.30 -8.70
CA LEU A 28 -14.62 -1.18 -9.60
C LEU A 28 -13.19 -0.67 -9.82
N PRO A 29 -12.16 -1.50 -9.64
CA PRO A 29 -10.80 -1.12 -9.98
C PRO A 29 -10.62 -1.03 -11.50
N THR A 30 -9.90 -0.01 -11.99
CA THR A 30 -9.77 0.24 -13.44
C THR A 30 -8.47 -0.25 -14.05
N TYR A 31 -7.40 -0.38 -13.27
CA TYR A 31 -6.17 -1.01 -13.73
C TYR A 31 -5.44 -1.69 -12.57
N LYS A 32 -4.73 -2.78 -12.90
CA LYS A 32 -3.91 -3.57 -11.97
C LYS A 32 -2.43 -3.40 -12.32
N VAL A 33 -1.59 -3.20 -11.31
CA VAL A 33 -0.13 -3.24 -11.48
C VAL A 33 0.32 -4.65 -11.86
N MET A 34 1.10 -4.78 -12.93
CA MET A 34 1.58 -6.08 -13.46
C MET A 34 2.99 -6.45 -12.98
N ARG A 35 3.62 -5.62 -12.13
CA ARG A 35 4.98 -5.86 -11.63
C ARG A 35 5.07 -7.13 -10.78
N LEU A 36 4.03 -7.41 -9.99
CA LEU A 36 3.90 -8.62 -9.17
C LEU A 36 2.65 -9.39 -9.61
N PRO A 37 2.71 -10.11 -10.74
CA PRO A 37 1.52 -10.70 -11.34
C PRO A 37 0.88 -11.78 -10.46
N GLU A 38 1.70 -12.57 -9.76
CA GLU A 38 1.28 -13.67 -8.89
C GLU A 38 1.02 -13.25 -7.44
N TYR A 39 1.69 -12.18 -6.96
CA TYR A 39 1.65 -11.74 -5.57
C TYR A 39 1.33 -10.25 -5.48
N PRO A 40 0.09 -9.83 -5.81
CA PRO A 40 -0.29 -8.44 -5.74
C PRO A 40 -0.23 -7.93 -4.30
N ILE A 41 0.20 -6.68 -4.09
CA ILE A 41 0.36 -6.07 -2.76
C ILE A 41 -0.98 -5.70 -2.11
N ASP A 42 -2.08 -5.74 -2.87
CA ASP A 42 -3.43 -5.50 -2.35
C ASP A 42 -3.76 -6.51 -1.25
N ASN A 43 -4.23 -6.00 -0.11
CA ASN A 43 -4.59 -6.75 1.11
C ASN A 43 -3.42 -7.47 1.81
N ILE A 44 -2.23 -7.58 1.20
CA ILE A 44 -1.06 -8.24 1.82
C ILE A 44 0.00 -7.26 2.34
N ARG A 45 -0.03 -6.00 1.88
CA ARG A 45 0.89 -4.92 2.27
C ARG A 45 2.30 -5.08 1.69
N ILE A 46 3.12 -4.06 1.87
CA ILE A 46 4.56 -4.12 1.63
C ILE A 46 5.24 -4.21 2.99
N GLU A 47 5.99 -5.30 3.19
CA GLU A 47 6.81 -5.51 4.38
C GLU A 47 8.15 -4.77 4.22
N PRO A 48 8.58 -3.97 5.22
CA PRO A 48 9.89 -3.34 5.19
C PRO A 48 10.99 -4.34 5.56
N ASP A 49 12.17 -4.24 4.93
CA ASP A 49 13.33 -5.07 5.29
C ASP A 49 13.83 -4.81 6.72
N ILE A 50 13.66 -3.57 7.18
CA ILE A 50 13.99 -3.13 8.55
C ILE A 50 12.72 -2.57 9.17
N TYR A 51 12.18 -3.28 10.14
CA TYR A 51 11.01 -2.84 10.90
C TYR A 51 11.41 -1.74 11.88
N LEU A 52 10.68 -0.62 11.83
CA LEU A 52 10.78 0.48 12.78
C LEU A 52 9.42 0.63 13.45
N ASP A 53 9.37 0.41 14.76
CA ASP A 53 8.14 0.61 15.51
C ASP A 53 7.79 2.10 15.67
N GLN A 54 6.76 2.40 16.46
CA GLN A 54 6.30 3.77 16.69
C GLN A 54 7.22 4.57 17.63
N SER A 55 8.24 3.95 18.25
CA SER A 55 9.19 4.65 19.12
C SER A 55 10.25 5.44 18.33
N VAL A 56 10.45 5.10 17.05
CA VAL A 56 11.33 5.85 16.14
C VAL A 56 10.56 7.04 15.59
N GLU A 57 10.72 8.19 16.25
CA GLU A 57 10.06 9.44 15.89
C GLU A 57 10.55 9.98 14.54
N ASP A 58 11.87 9.97 14.33
CA ASP A 58 12.49 10.44 13.09
C ASP A 58 13.04 9.26 12.27
N ARG A 59 12.18 8.74 11.38
CA ARG A 59 12.53 7.66 10.47
C ARG A 59 13.51 8.08 9.37
N LEU A 60 13.56 9.38 9.04
CA LEU A 60 14.49 9.89 8.03
C LEU A 60 15.90 9.95 8.62
N GLN A 61 16.05 10.50 9.83
CA GLN A 61 17.35 10.54 10.48
C GLN A 61 17.90 9.13 10.72
N PHE A 62 17.06 8.18 11.17
CA PHE A 62 17.47 6.77 11.26
C PHE A 62 18.01 6.24 9.91
N ALA A 63 17.38 6.63 8.80
CA ALA A 63 17.77 6.13 7.47
C ALA A 63 19.14 6.66 7.07
N ILE A 64 19.41 7.94 7.37
CA ILE A 64 20.71 8.57 7.14
C ILE A 64 21.76 7.87 7.99
N ASP A 65 21.52 7.73 9.28
CA ASP A 65 22.46 7.10 10.22
C ASP A 65 22.77 5.65 9.84
N TYR A 66 21.78 4.91 9.34
CA TYR A 66 21.96 3.53 8.88
C TYR A 66 22.81 3.41 7.61
N LEU A 67 22.75 4.40 6.71
CA LEU A 67 23.48 4.39 5.44
C LEU A 67 24.91 4.91 5.57
N GLU A 68 25.16 5.79 6.54
CA GLU A 68 26.45 6.46 6.73
C GLU A 68 27.39 5.77 7.73
N ASN A 69 26.96 4.66 8.34
CA ASN A 69 27.75 3.79 9.25
C ASN A 69 27.92 2.38 8.69
#